data_AF-A0A1S8LH86-F1
#
_entry.id   AF-A0A1S8LH86-F1
#
_cell.length_a   1.000
_cell.length_b   1.000
_cell.length_c   1.000
_cell.angle_alpha   90.00
_cell.angle_beta   90.00
_cell.angle_gamma   90.00
#
_symmetry.space_group_name_H-M   'P 1'
#
loop_
_entity.id
_entity.type
_entity.pdbx_description
1 polymer ?
#
loop_
_entity_poly.entity_id
_entity_poly.type
_entity_poly.pdbx_seq_one_letter_code
_entity_poly.pdbx_strand_id
1 'polypeptide(L)'
;MISSNKRNPDIYHGKNKKSDFFEGWYFKFVQPRTGNTYCFIPGIFKGSHENESYSFIQVLNGNESSFKYLIFEKDKFKASTSEFNVSVDKSSFSLNKVDLNINKDNEKVFGTLYFYNIIRWPDSNINPGSMGFYNYLDFMQCYSQVCVVDGFIKGKLNINNEIIDFTDGKVYIEKNWGRSFPYSYIWIQGNSFDRRHGSVTCSIANIPLPFHLRSFTGFLIGINDKDKFYKFTSINRSKLSIKCQKQKIILEANNKDHCLKIEATYKEDAFMKLYAPCNGQMIPIARETLHGSLQVSLYNKERHMLFNDKCSYAGVEFSKNYTNLINKNRKVENSIN
;
A
#
# COMPACT_ATOMS: atom_id res chain seq x y z
N MET A 1 29.74 -3.03 0.13
CA MET A 1 28.83 -2.40 1.13
C MET A 1 27.40 -2.53 0.65
N ILE A 2 26.47 -3.01 1.49
CA ILE A 2 25.04 -3.00 1.16
C ILE A 2 24.57 -1.54 1.18
N SER A 3 23.86 -1.10 0.14
CA SER A 3 23.32 0.26 0.03
C SER A 3 22.44 0.62 1.24
N SER A 4 22.59 1.82 1.80
CA SER A 4 21.88 2.26 3.00
C SER A 4 20.35 2.21 2.86
N ASN A 5 19.84 2.51 1.67
CA ASN A 5 18.41 2.45 1.37
C ASN A 5 17.83 1.02 1.41
N LYS A 6 18.61 -0.02 1.08
CA LYS A 6 18.16 -1.41 1.23
C LYS A 6 17.95 -1.81 2.71
N ARG A 7 18.62 -1.12 3.64
CA ARG A 7 18.44 -1.30 5.09
C ARG A 7 17.36 -0.38 5.67
N ASN A 8 17.15 0.78 5.06
CA ASN A 8 16.08 1.71 5.40
C ASN A 8 15.12 1.87 4.21
N PRO A 9 14.17 0.95 4.00
CA PRO A 9 13.35 0.89 2.79
C PRO A 9 12.39 2.08 2.63
N ASP A 10 12.16 2.87 3.69
CA ASP A 10 11.27 4.03 3.66
C ASP A 10 11.82 5.19 2.80
N ILE A 11 13.16 5.32 2.70
CA ILE A 11 13.82 6.44 2.00
C ILE A 11 13.82 6.28 0.48
N TYR A 12 14.23 7.32 -0.25
CA TYR A 12 14.30 7.31 -1.71
C TYR A 12 15.32 6.31 -2.28
N HIS A 13 14.90 5.53 -3.29
CA HIS A 13 15.69 4.50 -3.96
C HIS A 13 16.15 4.90 -5.37
N GLY A 14 15.56 5.96 -5.92
CA GLY A 14 15.84 6.39 -7.29
C GLY A 14 17.10 7.24 -7.50
N LYS A 15 17.91 7.57 -6.48
CA LYS A 15 19.08 8.46 -6.61
C LYS A 15 20.02 8.07 -7.76
N ASN A 16 20.33 6.77 -7.85
CA ASN A 16 21.26 6.23 -8.85
C ASN A 16 20.55 5.65 -10.09
N LYS A 17 19.24 5.90 -10.24
CA LYS A 17 18.44 5.40 -11.37
C LYS A 17 18.27 6.52 -12.39
N LYS A 18 18.71 6.28 -13.62
CA LYS A 18 18.67 7.27 -14.72
C LYS A 18 17.38 7.19 -15.53
N SER A 19 16.90 5.97 -15.81
CA SER A 19 15.71 5.68 -16.61
C SER A 19 14.94 4.50 -16.03
N ASP A 20 13.76 4.24 -16.60
CA ASP A 20 12.91 3.07 -16.37
C ASP A 20 12.68 2.79 -14.87
N PHE A 21 12.33 3.86 -14.16
CA PHE A 21 12.21 3.83 -12.70
C PHE A 21 11.00 4.61 -12.25
N PHE A 22 10.26 4.04 -11.30
CA PHE A 22 9.24 4.75 -10.57
C PHE A 22 9.47 4.60 -9.07
N GLU A 23 8.99 5.59 -8.32
CA GLU A 23 8.88 5.49 -6.87
C GLU A 23 7.76 6.40 -6.39
N GLY A 24 6.87 5.87 -5.55
CA GLY A 24 5.74 6.60 -5.01
C GLY A 24 5.39 6.14 -3.60
N TRP A 25 4.82 7.05 -2.81
CA TRP A 25 4.42 6.83 -1.43
C TRP A 25 2.93 7.08 -1.30
N TYR A 26 2.19 6.06 -0.91
CA TYR A 26 0.76 6.07 -0.68
C TYR A 26 0.47 6.53 0.75
N PHE A 27 -0.18 7.69 0.90
CA PHE A 27 -0.64 8.22 2.19
C PHE A 27 -2.15 8.21 2.24
N LYS A 28 -2.74 7.31 3.03
CA LYS A 28 -4.19 7.25 3.22
C LYS A 28 -4.59 7.80 4.57
N PHE A 29 -5.61 8.64 4.56
CA PHE A 29 -6.21 9.28 5.72
C PHE A 29 -7.68 8.90 5.78
N VAL A 30 -8.15 8.47 6.94
CA VAL A 30 -9.55 8.16 7.21
C VAL A 30 -9.98 8.96 8.43
N GLN A 31 -11.11 9.65 8.37
CA GLN A 31 -11.84 10.14 9.54
C GLN A 31 -13.02 9.20 9.82
N PRO A 32 -12.90 8.24 10.76
CA PRO A 32 -13.91 7.19 10.92
C PRO A 32 -15.30 7.71 11.29
N ARG A 33 -15.39 8.88 11.96
CA ARG A 33 -16.68 9.47 12.39
C ARG A 33 -17.49 10.03 11.23
N THR A 34 -16.83 10.59 10.21
CA THR A 34 -17.49 11.20 9.05
C THR A 34 -17.42 10.34 7.80
N GLY A 35 -16.51 9.35 7.80
CA GLY A 35 -16.16 8.53 6.66
C GLY A 35 -15.28 9.21 5.62
N ASN A 36 -14.88 10.46 5.85
CA ASN A 36 -14.02 11.20 4.94
C ASN A 36 -12.70 10.45 4.76
N THR A 37 -12.46 9.99 3.53
CA THR A 37 -11.30 9.17 3.20
C THR A 37 -10.59 9.75 2.00
N TYR A 38 -9.31 10.06 2.16
CA TYR A 38 -8.47 10.61 1.10
C TYR A 38 -7.16 9.84 1.00
N CYS A 39 -6.63 9.74 -0.21
CA CYS A 39 -5.26 9.29 -0.41
C CYS A 39 -4.48 10.28 -1.27
N PHE A 40 -3.23 10.54 -0.88
CA PHE A 40 -2.27 11.33 -1.63
C PHE A 40 -1.06 10.47 -1.94
N ILE A 41 -0.69 10.40 -3.22
CA ILE A 41 0.42 9.58 -3.69
C ILE A 41 1.44 10.47 -4.40
N PRO A 42 2.35 11.15 -3.68
CA PRO A 42 3.52 11.78 -4.29
C PRO A 42 4.44 10.72 -4.91
N GLY A 43 5.07 11.07 -6.02
CA GLY A 43 6.05 10.20 -6.64
C GLY A 43 6.83 10.85 -7.78
N ILE A 44 7.74 10.04 -8.31
CA ILE A 44 8.53 10.35 -9.49
C ILE A 44 8.48 9.18 -10.46
N PHE A 45 8.36 9.51 -11.74
CA PHE A 45 8.53 8.59 -12.84
C PHE A 45 9.72 9.05 -13.69
N LYS A 46 10.64 8.12 -13.98
CA LYS A 46 11.78 8.30 -14.86
C LYS A 46 11.55 7.41 -16.07
N GLY A 47 11.17 8.03 -17.20
CA GLY A 47 10.97 7.33 -18.46
C GLY A 47 12.26 6.80 -19.06
N SER A 48 12.17 6.22 -20.25
CA SER A 48 13.35 5.74 -20.97
C SER A 48 14.21 6.91 -21.46
N HIS A 49 13.57 8.04 -21.77
CA HIS A 49 14.20 9.29 -22.12
C HIS A 49 13.97 10.40 -21.07
N GLU A 50 14.88 11.37 -21.00
CA GLU A 50 14.83 12.43 -19.96
C GLU A 50 13.55 13.28 -20.06
N ASN A 51 13.07 13.56 -21.27
CA ASN A 51 11.84 14.31 -21.53
C ASN A 51 10.54 13.53 -21.22
N GLU A 52 10.64 12.23 -20.93
CA GLU A 52 9.52 11.39 -20.48
C GLU A 52 9.44 11.30 -18.95
N SER A 53 10.41 11.90 -18.25
CA SER A 53 10.49 11.89 -16.80
C SER A 53 9.71 13.06 -16.21
N TYR A 54 8.95 12.81 -15.16
CA TYR A 54 8.15 13.82 -14.48
C TYR A 54 7.88 13.41 -13.04
N SER A 55 7.41 14.35 -12.23
CA SER A 55 6.93 14.09 -10.88
C SER A 55 5.42 14.19 -10.83
N PHE A 56 4.80 13.60 -9.81
CA PHE A 56 3.34 13.57 -9.74
C PHE A 56 2.84 13.56 -8.30
N ILE A 57 1.59 13.97 -8.14
CA ILE A 57 0.76 13.65 -6.97
C ILE A 57 -0.53 13.03 -7.51
N GLN A 58 -0.83 11.80 -7.12
CA GLN A 58 -2.17 11.25 -7.32
C GLN A 58 -3.05 11.63 -6.12
N VAL A 59 -4.27 12.08 -6.38
CA VAL A 59 -5.25 12.44 -5.34
C VAL A 59 -6.48 11.55 -5.52
N LEU A 60 -6.84 10.82 -4.46
CA LEU A 60 -8.05 10.02 -4.41
C LEU A 60 -8.99 10.62 -3.35
N ASN A 61 -10.24 10.83 -3.72
CA ASN A 61 -11.34 11.09 -2.81
C ASN A 61 -12.19 9.83 -2.73
N GLY A 62 -12.15 9.16 -1.58
CA GLY A 62 -12.94 7.97 -1.33
C GLY A 62 -14.43 8.26 -1.44
N ASN A 63 -14.93 9.29 -0.76
CA ASN A 63 -16.37 9.58 -0.63
C ASN A 63 -17.06 9.73 -1.98
N GLU A 64 -16.39 10.35 -2.93
CA GLU A 64 -16.90 10.58 -4.29
C GLU A 64 -16.45 9.51 -5.28
N SER A 65 -15.58 8.58 -4.87
CA SER A 65 -14.88 7.66 -5.77
C SER A 65 -14.22 8.40 -6.94
N SER A 66 -13.61 9.57 -6.65
CA SER A 66 -13.02 10.46 -7.65
C SER A 66 -11.49 10.47 -7.56
N PHE A 67 -10.85 10.63 -8.71
CA PHE A 67 -9.40 10.48 -8.87
C PHE A 67 -8.82 11.60 -9.75
N LYS A 68 -7.66 12.13 -9.34
CA LYS A 68 -6.87 13.11 -10.11
C LYS A 68 -5.41 12.67 -10.20
N TYR A 69 -4.82 12.84 -11.37
CA TYR A 69 -3.41 12.62 -11.63
C TYR A 69 -2.72 13.94 -11.98
N LEU A 70 -2.06 14.55 -11.00
CA LEU A 70 -1.46 15.86 -11.14
C LEU A 70 0.01 15.71 -11.52
N ILE A 71 0.37 16.12 -12.74
CA ILE A 71 1.73 15.99 -13.30
C ILE A 71 2.51 17.29 -13.10
N PHE A 72 3.73 17.18 -12.60
CA PHE A 72 4.68 18.27 -12.39
C PHE A 72 6.00 17.98 -13.09
N GLU A 73 6.79 19.02 -13.32
CA GLU A 73 8.14 18.86 -13.87
C GLU A 73 9.00 17.97 -12.94
N LYS A 74 9.95 17.24 -13.52
CA LYS A 74 10.79 16.27 -12.79
C LYS A 74 11.57 16.92 -11.63
N ASP A 75 12.07 18.13 -11.82
CA ASP A 75 12.89 18.89 -10.87
C ASP A 75 12.08 19.42 -9.66
N LYS A 76 10.74 19.41 -9.74
CA LYS A 76 9.85 19.67 -8.61
C LYS A 76 9.86 18.54 -7.58
N PHE A 77 10.35 17.36 -7.93
CA PHE A 77 10.56 16.27 -6.97
C PHE A 77 11.89 16.44 -6.24
N LYS A 78 11.84 16.40 -4.91
CA LYS A 78 13.03 16.33 -4.06
C LYS A 78 12.84 15.24 -3.03
N ALA A 79 13.94 14.58 -2.65
CA ALA A 79 13.92 13.57 -1.61
C ALA A 79 15.23 13.58 -0.82
N SER A 80 15.11 13.39 0.50
CA SER A 80 16.25 13.15 1.37
C SER A 80 16.84 11.76 1.14
N THR A 81 18.16 11.66 1.33
CA THR A 81 18.90 10.39 1.23
C THR A 81 19.25 9.79 2.59
N SER A 82 18.99 10.52 3.69
CA SER A 82 19.26 10.08 5.07
C SER A 82 18.00 9.69 5.83
N GLU A 83 16.86 10.27 5.46
CA GLU A 83 15.57 10.06 6.13
C GLU A 83 14.42 10.05 5.12
N PHE A 84 13.24 9.57 5.55
CA PHE A 84 12.06 9.64 4.71
C PHE A 84 11.45 11.04 4.77
N ASN A 85 11.84 11.84 3.77
CA ASN A 85 11.32 13.16 3.51
C ASN A 85 11.30 13.38 1.99
N VAL A 86 10.12 13.56 1.41
CA VAL A 86 9.93 13.79 -0.03
C VAL A 86 9.03 14.99 -0.26
N SER A 87 9.28 15.73 -1.34
CA SER A 87 8.42 16.83 -1.76
C SER A 87 8.15 16.78 -3.26
N VAL A 88 6.95 17.18 -3.65
CA VAL A 88 6.58 17.45 -5.05
C VAL A 88 6.00 18.86 -5.09
N ASP A 89 6.66 19.72 -5.86
CA ASP A 89 6.37 21.16 -5.92
C ASP A 89 6.37 21.79 -4.52
N LYS A 90 5.23 22.34 -4.07
CA LYS A 90 5.10 22.98 -2.74
C LYS A 90 4.63 22.04 -1.63
N SER A 91 4.35 20.77 -1.94
CA SER A 91 3.85 19.79 -0.97
C SER A 91 4.98 18.90 -0.45
N SER A 92 4.96 18.55 0.84
CA SER A 92 5.98 17.72 1.51
C SER A 92 5.37 16.59 2.34
N PHE A 93 6.08 15.47 2.41
CA PHE A 93 5.59 14.21 2.96
C PHE A 93 6.70 13.50 3.74
N SER A 94 6.35 12.99 4.91
CA SER A 94 7.26 12.31 5.85
C SER A 94 6.49 11.34 6.75
N LEU A 95 7.18 10.59 7.61
CA LEU A 95 6.55 9.65 8.54
C LEU A 95 5.67 10.30 9.62
N ASN A 96 5.88 11.57 9.94
CA ASN A 96 5.19 12.27 11.03
C ASN A 96 4.37 13.47 10.57
N LYS A 97 4.46 13.85 9.29
CA LYS A 97 3.77 15.03 8.76
C LYS A 97 3.53 14.93 7.26
N VAL A 98 2.38 15.44 6.84
CA VAL A 98 2.12 15.84 5.46
C VAL A 98 1.72 17.32 5.43
N ASP A 99 2.35 18.07 4.55
CA ASP A 99 2.06 19.48 4.28
C ASP A 99 1.67 19.61 2.80
N LEU A 100 0.42 19.99 2.54
CA LEU A 100 -0.15 20.05 1.20
C LEU A 100 -0.36 21.49 0.79
N ASN A 101 0.12 21.80 -0.41
CA ASN A 101 -0.12 23.04 -1.11
C ASN A 101 -0.23 22.71 -2.60
N ILE A 102 -1.44 22.29 -2.97
CA ILE A 102 -1.81 21.87 -4.31
C ILE A 102 -2.79 22.89 -4.86
N ASN A 103 -2.48 23.44 -6.03
CA ASN A 103 -3.37 24.28 -6.81
C ASN A 103 -3.11 24.02 -8.29
N LYS A 104 -3.68 22.93 -8.81
CA LYS A 104 -3.39 22.44 -10.16
C LYS A 104 -4.57 21.63 -10.71
N ASP A 105 -4.86 21.77 -12.00
CA ASP A 105 -5.87 21.00 -12.74
C ASP A 105 -7.27 20.97 -12.06
N ASN A 106 -7.68 22.14 -11.54
CA ASN A 106 -8.90 22.35 -10.75
C ASN A 106 -8.95 21.61 -9.41
N GLU A 107 -7.82 21.06 -8.95
CA GLU A 107 -7.67 20.49 -7.61
C GLU A 107 -6.96 21.50 -6.70
N LYS A 108 -7.61 21.84 -5.57
CA LYS A 108 -7.10 22.76 -4.57
C LYS A 108 -7.04 22.06 -3.21
N VAL A 109 -5.85 21.82 -2.70
CA VAL A 109 -5.66 21.19 -1.39
C VAL A 109 -4.61 21.96 -0.59
N PHE A 110 -5.01 22.45 0.58
CA PHE A 110 -4.14 23.24 1.46
C PHE A 110 -4.27 22.78 2.91
N GLY A 111 -3.14 22.64 3.60
CA GLY A 111 -3.12 22.41 5.03
C GLY A 111 -2.07 21.39 5.46
N THR A 112 -2.02 21.13 6.75
CA THR A 112 -1.01 20.28 7.36
C THR A 112 -1.67 19.25 8.25
N LEU A 113 -1.26 18.00 8.10
CA LEU A 113 -1.62 16.89 8.96
C LEU A 113 -0.38 16.39 9.70
N TYR A 114 -0.48 16.26 11.02
CA TYR A 114 0.55 15.68 11.87
C TYR A 114 0.15 14.29 12.29
N PHE A 115 1.11 13.36 12.31
CA PHE A 115 0.88 11.97 12.69
C PHE A 115 1.52 11.66 14.04
N TYR A 116 0.77 10.99 14.91
CA TYR A 116 1.23 10.62 16.24
C TYR A 116 0.85 9.17 16.56
N ASN A 117 1.55 8.58 17.54
CA ASN A 117 1.45 7.17 17.91
C ASN A 117 1.53 6.23 16.69
N ILE A 118 2.46 6.52 15.79
CA ILE A 118 2.66 5.72 14.57
C ILE A 118 3.20 4.34 14.94
N ILE A 119 2.58 3.32 14.36
CA ILE A 119 3.01 1.93 14.43
C ILE A 119 3.61 1.61 13.06
N ARG A 120 4.87 1.21 13.04
CA ARG A 120 5.58 0.81 11.81
C ARG A 120 5.48 -0.69 11.63
N TRP A 121 5.68 -1.16 10.40
CA TRP A 121 5.90 -2.59 10.18
C TRP A 121 7.16 -3.03 10.95
N PRO A 122 7.09 -4.04 11.85
CA PRO A 122 8.27 -4.43 12.62
C PRO A 122 9.39 -4.94 11.71
N ASP A 123 10.58 -4.38 11.83
CA ASP A 123 11.74 -4.74 11.02
C ASP A 123 12.88 -5.30 11.86
N SER A 124 13.98 -5.65 11.20
CA SER A 124 15.23 -6.07 11.83
C SER A 124 16.38 -5.84 10.84
N ASN A 125 17.62 -5.89 11.32
CA ASN A 125 18.80 -5.76 10.44
C ASN A 125 18.89 -6.86 9.37
N ILE A 126 18.34 -8.04 9.64
CA ILE A 126 18.35 -9.18 8.70
C ILE A 126 17.13 -9.13 7.76
N ASN A 127 16.00 -8.65 8.26
CA ASN A 127 14.76 -8.48 7.51
C ASN A 127 14.30 -7.02 7.63
N PRO A 128 14.89 -6.09 6.84
CA PRO A 128 14.48 -4.69 6.85
C PRO A 128 13.10 -4.54 6.21
N GLY A 129 12.20 -3.82 6.89
CA GLY A 129 10.87 -3.51 6.38
C GLY A 129 9.94 -4.70 6.11
N SER A 130 8.88 -4.45 5.33
CA SER A 130 7.85 -5.45 5.00
C SER A 130 8.38 -6.54 4.08
N MET A 131 9.23 -6.18 3.12
CA MET A 131 9.85 -7.12 2.20
C MET A 131 11.01 -7.93 2.81
N GLY A 132 11.51 -7.58 3.99
CA GLY A 132 12.56 -8.32 4.67
C GLY A 132 13.78 -8.56 3.76
N PHE A 133 14.29 -9.79 3.73
CA PHE A 133 15.45 -10.14 2.90
C PHE A 133 15.25 -9.91 1.39
N TYR A 134 14.01 -9.80 0.89
CA TYR A 134 13.74 -9.49 -0.51
C TYR A 134 14.28 -8.12 -0.93
N ASN A 135 14.44 -7.17 -0.01
CA ASN A 135 15.06 -5.87 -0.27
C ASN A 135 16.52 -5.97 -0.76
N TYR A 136 17.17 -7.11 -0.53
CA TYR A 136 18.54 -7.34 -0.98
C TYR A 136 18.63 -7.92 -2.40
N LEU A 137 17.54 -8.47 -2.93
CA LEU A 137 17.48 -9.02 -4.28
C LEU A 137 17.35 -7.89 -5.29
N ASP A 138 18.04 -7.96 -6.43
CA ASP A 138 18.05 -6.89 -7.45
C ASP A 138 17.18 -7.19 -8.68
N PHE A 139 16.53 -8.36 -8.71
CA PHE A 139 15.76 -8.83 -9.88
C PHE A 139 14.25 -8.57 -9.79
N MET A 140 13.74 -8.01 -8.67
CA MET A 140 12.30 -7.74 -8.58
C MET A 140 11.91 -6.53 -9.42
N GLN A 141 10.82 -6.66 -10.16
CA GLN A 141 10.25 -5.58 -10.97
C GLN A 141 9.64 -4.46 -10.12
N CYS A 142 9.10 -4.82 -8.95
CA CYS A 142 8.46 -3.93 -7.99
C CYS A 142 8.89 -4.36 -6.58
N TYR A 143 9.23 -3.40 -5.77
CA TYR A 143 9.42 -3.54 -4.34
C TYR A 143 8.36 -2.72 -3.62
N SER A 144 8.00 -3.14 -2.42
CA SER A 144 7.00 -2.51 -1.56
C SER A 144 7.55 -2.38 -0.14
N GLN A 145 7.13 -1.33 0.55
CA GLN A 145 7.45 -1.08 1.96
C GLN A 145 6.23 -0.52 2.67
N VAL A 146 5.75 -1.23 3.69
CA VAL A 146 4.72 -0.71 4.59
C VAL A 146 5.40 0.14 5.67
N CYS A 147 5.42 1.45 5.46
CA CYS A 147 6.10 2.40 6.34
C CYS A 147 5.37 2.56 7.68
N VAL A 148 4.04 2.74 7.62
CA VAL A 148 3.16 2.92 8.78
C VAL A 148 1.94 2.04 8.63
N VAL A 149 1.80 1.07 9.54
CA VAL A 149 0.65 0.14 9.56
C VAL A 149 -0.54 0.75 10.27
N ASP A 150 -0.32 1.66 11.23
CA ASP A 150 -1.37 2.40 11.91
C ASP A 150 -0.84 3.69 12.55
N GLY A 151 -1.73 4.63 12.86
CA GLY A 151 -1.40 5.84 13.59
C GLY A 151 -2.63 6.74 13.74
N PHE A 152 -2.45 7.89 14.35
CA PHE A 152 -3.50 8.90 14.48
C PHE A 152 -3.08 10.22 13.83
N ILE A 153 -4.08 11.00 13.42
CA ILE A 153 -3.90 12.27 12.73
C ILE A 153 -4.36 13.43 13.63
N LYS A 154 -3.65 14.56 13.56
CA LYS A 154 -4.08 15.86 14.06
C LYS A 154 -3.95 16.89 12.95
N GLY A 155 -5.02 17.62 12.66
CA GLY A 155 -5.02 18.69 11.66
C GLY A 155 -6.20 18.63 10.70
N LYS A 156 -6.24 19.61 9.80
CA LYS A 156 -7.32 19.81 8.84
C LYS A 156 -6.75 20.09 7.46
N LEU A 157 -7.50 19.72 6.44
CA LEU A 157 -7.22 20.12 5.07
C LEU A 157 -8.39 20.97 4.56
N ASN A 158 -8.08 22.03 3.81
CA ASN A 158 -9.03 22.69 2.94
C ASN A 158 -8.91 22.05 1.56
N ILE A 159 -9.95 21.33 1.13
CA ILE A 159 -10.03 20.61 -0.13
C ILE A 159 -11.16 21.23 -0.94
N ASN A 160 -10.84 21.86 -2.07
CA ASN A 160 -11.81 22.48 -2.98
C ASN A 160 -12.80 23.43 -2.27
N ASN A 161 -12.29 24.22 -1.32
CA ASN A 161 -13.00 25.16 -0.44
C ASN A 161 -13.81 24.53 0.70
N GLU A 162 -13.73 23.21 0.89
CA GLU A 162 -14.32 22.51 2.03
C GLU A 162 -13.27 22.18 3.08
N ILE A 163 -13.55 22.49 4.35
CA ILE A 163 -12.65 22.15 5.45
C ILE A 163 -12.99 20.76 5.97
N ILE A 164 -12.03 19.85 5.86
CA ILE A 164 -12.13 18.48 6.37
C ILE A 164 -11.22 18.31 7.57
N ASP A 165 -11.80 17.95 8.71
CA ASP A 165 -11.08 17.69 9.95
C ASP A 165 -10.70 16.21 10.08
N PHE A 166 -9.40 15.92 10.03
CA PHE A 166 -8.85 14.58 10.20
C PHE A 166 -8.39 14.34 11.63
N THR A 167 -8.63 15.24 12.57
CA THR A 167 -8.23 15.06 13.98
C THR A 167 -8.87 13.79 14.55
N ASP A 168 -8.06 12.96 15.21
CA ASP A 168 -8.40 11.62 15.70
C ASP A 168 -8.69 10.58 14.60
N GLY A 169 -8.46 10.95 13.34
CA GLY A 169 -8.47 10.06 12.20
C GLY A 169 -7.27 9.11 12.17
N LYS A 170 -7.25 8.23 11.17
CA LYS A 170 -6.28 7.14 11.00
C LYS A 170 -5.39 7.38 9.79
N VAL A 171 -4.10 7.10 9.94
CA VAL A 171 -3.11 7.20 8.85
C VAL A 171 -2.52 5.83 8.51
N TYR A 172 -2.35 5.57 7.21
CA TYR A 172 -1.61 4.45 6.67
C TYR A 172 -0.61 4.96 5.62
N ILE A 173 0.62 4.43 5.64
CA ILE A 173 1.67 4.82 4.70
C ILE A 173 2.34 3.57 4.12
N GLU A 174 2.31 3.45 2.80
CA GLU A 174 3.03 2.42 2.05
C GLU A 174 3.79 3.05 0.89
N LYS A 175 4.80 2.38 0.38
CA LYS A 175 5.65 2.87 -0.69
C LYS A 175 5.97 1.75 -1.66
N ASN A 176 5.90 2.04 -2.96
CA ASN A 176 6.33 1.14 -4.02
C ASN A 176 7.44 1.77 -4.88
N TRP A 177 8.40 0.98 -5.32
CA TRP A 177 9.44 1.41 -6.26
C TRP A 177 9.91 0.29 -7.17
N GLY A 178 10.52 0.63 -8.30
CA GLY A 178 11.04 -0.35 -9.25
C GLY A 178 10.84 0.08 -10.69
N ARG A 179 10.58 -0.89 -11.58
CA ARG A 179 10.36 -0.68 -13.01
C ARG A 179 8.90 -0.82 -13.44
N SER A 180 8.16 -1.74 -12.81
CA SER A 180 6.79 -2.08 -13.20
C SER A 180 6.09 -2.76 -12.04
N PHE A 181 4.78 -2.53 -11.89
CA PHE A 181 3.96 -3.29 -10.96
C PHE A 181 3.85 -4.77 -11.38
N PRO A 182 3.55 -5.68 -10.43
CA PRO A 182 3.34 -7.08 -10.75
C PRO A 182 2.20 -7.30 -11.74
N TYR A 183 2.34 -8.30 -12.61
CA TYR A 183 1.31 -8.67 -13.59
C TYR A 183 -0.05 -9.03 -12.95
N SER A 184 0.01 -9.72 -11.80
CA SER A 184 -1.16 -10.05 -10.99
C SER A 184 -0.85 -9.71 -9.54
N TYR A 185 -1.68 -8.88 -8.92
CA TYR A 185 -1.65 -8.57 -7.49
C TYR A 185 -3.06 -8.32 -6.93
N ILE A 186 -3.16 -8.49 -5.60
CA ILE A 186 -4.28 -8.08 -4.74
C ILE A 186 -3.65 -7.28 -3.60
N TRP A 187 -4.23 -6.12 -3.27
CA TRP A 187 -3.86 -5.35 -2.09
C TRP A 187 -5.10 -5.02 -1.26
N ILE A 188 -4.99 -5.18 0.06
CA ILE A 188 -6.06 -4.86 1.02
C ILE A 188 -5.44 -4.16 2.21
N GLN A 189 -6.06 -3.07 2.66
CA GLN A 189 -5.66 -2.34 3.86
C GLN A 189 -6.88 -1.89 4.65
N GLY A 190 -6.80 -1.99 5.97
CA GLY A 190 -7.79 -1.40 6.88
C GLY A 190 -7.21 -1.13 8.26
N ASN A 191 -7.55 0.02 8.84
CA ASN A 191 -7.13 0.41 10.19
C ASN A 191 -8.17 1.27 10.92
N SER A 192 -9.42 1.19 10.49
CA SER A 192 -10.58 1.86 11.08
C SER A 192 -11.59 0.81 11.54
N PHE A 193 -11.18 -0.04 12.48
CA PHE A 193 -12.02 -1.09 13.04
C PHE A 193 -13.04 -0.50 14.03
N ASP A 194 -14.24 -1.09 14.06
CA ASP A 194 -15.40 -0.54 14.77
C ASP A 194 -15.26 -0.59 16.30
N ARG A 195 -14.62 -1.63 16.85
CA ARG A 195 -14.59 -1.89 18.30
C ARG A 195 -13.20 -1.88 18.91
N ARG A 196 -12.17 -2.21 18.12
CA ARG A 196 -10.79 -2.36 18.59
C ARG A 196 -9.84 -1.46 17.81
N HIS A 197 -8.78 -1.01 18.49
CA HIS A 197 -7.64 -0.42 17.80
C HIS A 197 -6.80 -1.55 17.17
N GLY A 198 -6.69 -1.51 15.86
CA GLY A 198 -5.91 -2.48 15.11
C GLY A 198 -5.76 -2.05 13.66
N SER A 199 -4.92 -2.78 12.94
CA SER A 199 -4.75 -2.60 11.50
C SER A 199 -4.47 -3.92 10.82
N VAL A 200 -4.82 -3.99 9.54
CA VAL A 200 -4.49 -5.09 8.65
C VAL A 200 -3.97 -4.52 7.34
N THR A 201 -2.90 -5.13 6.83
CA THR A 201 -2.39 -4.89 5.48
C THR A 201 -2.08 -6.22 4.84
N CYS A 202 -2.33 -6.33 3.55
CA CYS A 202 -2.21 -7.56 2.79
C CYS A 202 -1.82 -7.23 1.35
N SER A 203 -0.57 -7.50 0.98
CA SER A 203 -0.08 -7.40 -0.39
C SER A 203 0.21 -8.80 -0.92
N ILE A 204 -0.44 -9.21 -2.00
CA ILE A 204 -0.24 -10.51 -2.66
C ILE A 204 0.12 -10.24 -4.11
N ALA A 205 1.20 -10.85 -4.60
CA ALA A 205 1.67 -10.62 -5.97
C ALA A 205 2.26 -11.87 -6.61
N ASN A 206 2.12 -11.97 -7.93
CA ASN A 206 2.85 -12.92 -8.74
C ASN A 206 4.25 -12.38 -9.02
N ILE A 207 5.26 -13.01 -8.44
CA ILE A 207 6.66 -12.61 -8.56
C ILE A 207 7.35 -13.48 -9.62
N PRO A 208 7.86 -12.89 -10.72
CA PRO A 208 8.66 -13.62 -11.69
C PRO A 208 10.01 -14.01 -11.06
N LEU A 209 10.46 -15.24 -11.30
CA LEU A 209 11.83 -15.65 -10.98
C LEU A 209 12.76 -15.31 -12.16
N PRO A 210 14.07 -15.15 -11.92
CA PRO A 210 15.05 -14.98 -12.98
C PRO A 210 14.94 -16.08 -14.06
N PHE A 211 15.31 -15.75 -15.30
CA PHE A 211 15.36 -16.66 -16.45
C PHE A 211 14.02 -17.20 -16.97
N HIS A 212 12.90 -16.52 -16.69
CA HIS A 212 11.58 -16.76 -17.30
C HIS A 212 10.96 -18.16 -17.15
N LEU A 213 11.58 -19.09 -16.42
CA LEU A 213 11.11 -20.47 -16.34
C LEU A 213 10.00 -20.69 -15.29
N ARG A 214 9.92 -19.83 -14.25
CA ARG A 214 8.96 -20.00 -13.13
C ARG A 214 8.54 -18.66 -12.50
N SER A 215 7.42 -18.68 -11.78
CA SER A 215 6.95 -17.57 -10.92
C SER A 215 6.34 -18.15 -9.65
N PHE A 216 6.32 -17.38 -8.57
CA PHE A 216 5.69 -17.78 -7.31
C PHE A 216 4.72 -16.70 -6.81
N THR A 217 3.76 -17.09 -5.98
CA THR A 217 2.88 -16.16 -5.27
C THR A 217 3.59 -15.68 -4.01
N GLY A 218 4.14 -14.47 -4.04
CA GLY A 218 4.67 -13.79 -2.86
C GLY A 218 3.55 -13.05 -2.14
N PHE A 219 3.59 -13.02 -0.81
CA PHE A 219 2.63 -12.24 -0.03
C PHE A 219 3.22 -11.72 1.27
N LEU A 220 2.74 -10.54 1.66
CA LEU A 220 3.09 -9.82 2.87
C LEU A 220 1.79 -9.43 3.57
N ILE A 221 1.41 -10.17 4.59
CA ILE A 221 0.19 -9.91 5.37
C ILE A 221 0.59 -9.65 6.82
N GLY A 222 0.07 -8.58 7.38
CA GLY A 222 0.29 -8.18 8.76
C GLY A 222 -1.03 -7.77 9.41
N ILE A 223 -1.27 -8.23 10.63
CA ILE A 223 -2.34 -7.71 11.49
C ILE A 223 -1.71 -7.19 12.78
N ASN A 224 -2.03 -5.94 13.12
CA ASN A 224 -1.74 -5.33 14.39
C ASN A 224 -3.00 -5.39 15.27
N ASP A 225 -2.87 -5.94 16.47
CA ASP A 225 -3.90 -5.90 17.52
C ASP A 225 -3.24 -5.38 18.80
N LYS A 226 -3.62 -4.17 19.21
CA LYS A 226 -2.97 -3.44 20.31
C LYS A 226 -1.45 -3.36 20.11
N ASP A 227 -0.68 -4.03 20.97
CA ASP A 227 0.78 -4.01 21.02
C ASP A 227 1.42 -5.22 20.31
N LYS A 228 0.62 -6.08 19.67
CA LYS A 228 1.12 -7.30 19.03
C LYS A 228 0.88 -7.29 17.54
N PHE A 229 1.98 -7.51 16.81
CA PHE A 229 1.98 -7.61 15.36
C PHE A 229 2.17 -9.07 14.91
N TYR A 230 1.21 -9.59 14.14
CA TYR A 230 1.24 -10.96 13.62
C TYR A 230 1.55 -10.94 12.13
N LYS A 231 2.63 -11.64 11.73
CA LYS A 231 3.10 -11.71 10.35
C LYS A 231 2.68 -13.01 9.68
N PHE A 232 2.10 -12.89 8.49
CA PHE A 232 1.86 -14.00 7.58
C PHE A 232 2.47 -13.66 6.23
N THR A 233 3.64 -14.23 5.95
CA THR A 233 4.43 -13.87 4.76
C THR A 233 4.96 -15.11 4.07
N SER A 234 5.30 -15.00 2.79
CA SER A 234 6.06 -16.07 2.12
C SER A 234 7.43 -16.29 2.78
N ILE A 235 8.01 -15.25 3.39
CA ILE A 235 9.31 -15.27 4.09
C ILE A 235 9.28 -16.21 5.31
N ASN A 236 8.23 -16.11 6.13
CA ASN A 236 8.05 -16.96 7.32
C ASN A 236 7.30 -18.26 7.03
N ARG A 237 7.23 -18.67 5.75
CA ARG A 237 6.62 -19.93 5.28
C ARG A 237 5.16 -20.08 5.67
N SER A 238 4.44 -18.96 5.78
CA SER A 238 2.98 -19.01 5.92
C SER A 238 2.36 -19.61 4.67
N LYS A 239 1.13 -20.11 4.80
CA LYS A 239 0.30 -20.60 3.68
C LYS A 239 -0.87 -19.65 3.47
N LEU A 240 -1.28 -19.45 2.23
CA LEU A 240 -2.36 -18.55 1.86
C LEU A 240 -3.36 -19.27 0.95
N SER A 241 -4.65 -19.19 1.30
CA SER A 241 -5.76 -19.55 0.43
C SER A 241 -6.54 -18.29 0.04
N ILE A 242 -7.10 -18.29 -1.18
CA ILE A 242 -7.83 -17.15 -1.75
C ILE A 242 -9.11 -17.71 -2.37
N LYS A 243 -10.26 -17.15 -2.00
CA LYS A 243 -11.56 -17.44 -2.61
C LYS A 243 -12.21 -16.15 -3.06
N CYS A 244 -12.70 -16.12 -4.29
CA CYS A 244 -13.47 -14.98 -4.80
C CYS A 244 -14.93 -15.37 -4.99
N GLN A 245 -15.79 -14.41 -4.65
CA GLN A 245 -17.22 -14.43 -4.86
C GLN A 245 -17.61 -13.09 -5.50
N LYS A 246 -18.87 -12.94 -5.93
CA LYS A 246 -19.34 -11.66 -6.48
C LYS A 246 -19.14 -10.56 -5.44
N GLN A 247 -18.32 -9.54 -5.76
CA GLN A 247 -18.06 -8.38 -4.90
C GLN A 247 -17.48 -8.72 -3.51
N LYS A 248 -16.81 -9.87 -3.39
CA LYS A 248 -16.22 -10.34 -2.14
C LYS A 248 -14.99 -11.20 -2.39
N ILE A 249 -13.92 -10.96 -1.63
CA ILE A 249 -12.73 -11.81 -1.59
C ILE A 249 -12.49 -12.29 -0.16
N ILE A 250 -12.14 -13.57 -0.01
CA ILE A 250 -11.86 -14.21 1.26
C ILE A 250 -10.42 -14.72 1.20
N LEU A 251 -9.61 -14.28 2.14
CA LEU A 251 -8.21 -14.68 2.31
C LEU A 251 -8.06 -15.42 3.63
N GLU A 252 -7.41 -16.57 3.61
CA GLU A 252 -7.03 -17.29 4.83
C GLU A 252 -5.52 -17.53 4.84
N ALA A 253 -4.83 -16.90 5.79
CA ALA A 253 -3.40 -17.02 5.97
C ALA A 253 -3.09 -17.81 7.25
N ASN A 254 -2.22 -18.80 7.16
CA ASN A 254 -1.92 -19.72 8.26
C ASN A 254 -0.40 -19.82 8.47
N ASN A 255 0.04 -19.81 9.72
CA ASN A 255 1.39 -20.20 10.11
C ASN A 255 1.32 -21.27 11.21
N LYS A 256 2.46 -21.63 11.82
CA LYS A 256 2.51 -22.67 12.84
C LYS A 256 1.70 -22.37 14.12
N ASP A 257 1.42 -21.10 14.38
CA ASP A 257 0.86 -20.64 15.66
C ASP A 257 -0.52 -19.98 15.51
N HIS A 258 -0.88 -19.50 14.30
CA HIS A 258 -2.04 -18.65 14.09
C HIS A 258 -2.74 -18.89 12.74
N CYS A 259 -4.02 -18.56 12.70
CA CYS A 259 -4.87 -18.51 11.50
C CYS A 259 -5.53 -17.13 11.40
N LEU A 260 -5.33 -16.44 10.28
CA LEU A 260 -5.94 -15.15 9.96
C LEU A 260 -6.91 -15.30 8.80
N LYS A 261 -8.12 -14.81 8.97
CA LYS A 261 -9.14 -14.71 7.91
C LYS A 261 -9.48 -13.24 7.65
N ILE A 262 -9.46 -12.84 6.39
CA ILE A 262 -9.86 -11.50 5.93
C ILE A 262 -10.95 -11.70 4.87
N GLU A 263 -12.13 -11.16 5.11
CA GLU A 263 -13.22 -11.10 4.15
C GLU A 263 -13.41 -9.65 3.72
N ALA A 264 -13.00 -9.31 2.51
CA ALA A 264 -13.17 -7.96 1.97
C ALA A 264 -14.36 -7.93 1.00
N THR A 265 -15.29 -7.03 1.26
CA THR A 265 -16.44 -6.71 0.40
C THR A 265 -16.28 -5.32 -0.18
N TYR A 266 -16.71 -5.13 -1.42
CA TYR A 266 -16.53 -3.89 -2.17
C TYR A 266 -17.67 -3.69 -3.17
N LYS A 267 -17.80 -2.50 -3.75
CA LYS A 267 -18.72 -2.21 -4.85
C LYS A 267 -17.93 -1.90 -6.12
N GLU A 268 -18.33 -2.48 -7.25
CA GLU A 268 -17.58 -2.33 -8.52
C GLU A 268 -17.57 -0.89 -9.06
N ASP A 269 -18.64 -0.13 -8.82
CA ASP A 269 -18.80 1.28 -9.22
C ASP A 269 -17.96 2.25 -8.37
N ALA A 270 -17.49 1.82 -7.19
CA ALA A 270 -16.64 2.61 -6.31
C ALA A 270 -15.13 2.48 -6.62
N PHE A 271 -14.76 1.81 -7.72
CA PHE A 271 -13.36 1.66 -8.12
C PHE A 271 -12.86 2.82 -8.98
N MET A 272 -11.74 3.39 -8.57
CA MET A 272 -10.94 4.35 -9.32
C MET A 272 -9.83 3.63 -10.07
N LYS A 273 -9.39 4.19 -11.21
CA LYS A 273 -8.27 3.66 -12.01
C LYS A 273 -7.04 4.54 -11.82
N LEU A 274 -6.19 4.17 -10.87
CA LEU A 274 -4.97 4.87 -10.55
C LEU A 274 -3.88 4.59 -11.58
N TYR A 275 -2.98 5.56 -11.76
CA TYR A 275 -1.81 5.37 -12.59
C TYR A 275 -0.78 4.53 -11.84
N ALA A 276 -0.33 3.47 -12.49
CA ALA A 276 0.70 2.57 -12.01
C ALA A 276 1.70 2.28 -13.15
N PRO A 277 2.96 1.99 -12.80
CA PRO A 277 4.01 1.70 -13.76
C PRO A 277 3.78 0.33 -14.42
N CYS A 278 3.79 0.32 -15.75
CA CYS A 278 3.68 -0.88 -16.57
C CYS A 278 4.48 -0.68 -17.85
N ASN A 279 5.42 -1.58 -18.14
CA ASN A 279 6.19 -1.58 -19.39
C ASN A 279 6.82 -0.21 -19.73
N GLY A 280 7.42 0.46 -18.75
CA GLY A 280 8.09 1.75 -18.97
C GLY A 280 7.16 2.95 -19.13
N GLN A 281 5.90 2.83 -18.70
CA GLN A 281 4.92 3.93 -18.71
C GLN A 281 4.10 3.94 -17.42
N MET A 282 3.56 5.09 -17.03
CA MET A 282 2.49 5.16 -16.03
C MET A 282 1.14 5.10 -16.74
N ILE A 283 0.32 4.09 -16.43
CA ILE A 283 -0.98 3.87 -17.07
C ILE A 283 -2.08 3.57 -16.04
N PRO A 284 -3.36 3.90 -16.31
CA PRO A 284 -4.46 3.79 -15.35
C PRO A 284 -4.96 2.35 -15.18
N ILE A 285 -4.13 1.48 -14.61
CA ILE A 285 -4.39 0.03 -14.49
C ILE A 285 -4.65 -0.46 -13.07
N ALA A 286 -4.27 0.31 -12.05
CA ALA A 286 -4.49 -0.05 -10.66
C ALA A 286 -5.93 0.28 -10.28
N ARG A 287 -6.76 -0.74 -10.11
CA ARG A 287 -8.16 -0.55 -9.73
C ARG A 287 -8.25 -0.55 -8.22
N GLU A 288 -8.48 0.61 -7.61
CA GLU A 288 -8.59 0.75 -6.15
C GLU A 288 -9.93 1.34 -5.74
N THR A 289 -10.49 0.86 -4.62
CA THR A 289 -11.54 1.55 -3.88
C THR A 289 -11.08 1.81 -2.44
N LEU A 290 -11.51 2.95 -1.89
CA LEU A 290 -11.30 3.33 -0.48
C LEU A 290 -12.56 3.07 0.39
N HIS A 291 -13.62 2.52 -0.21
CA HIS A 291 -14.91 2.21 0.44
C HIS A 291 -15.15 0.70 0.62
N GLY A 292 -14.07 -0.07 0.71
CA GLY A 292 -14.16 -1.47 1.09
C GLY A 292 -14.63 -1.63 2.54
N SER A 293 -15.20 -2.79 2.85
CA SER A 293 -15.46 -3.25 4.21
C SER A 293 -14.76 -4.57 4.44
N LEU A 294 -14.13 -4.73 5.60
CA LEU A 294 -13.44 -5.96 5.99
C LEU A 294 -14.16 -6.60 7.18
N GLN A 295 -14.30 -7.92 7.16
CA GLN A 295 -14.43 -8.72 8.39
C GLN A 295 -13.10 -9.43 8.61
N VAL A 296 -12.47 -9.23 9.76
CA VAL A 296 -11.16 -9.81 10.06
C VAL A 296 -11.27 -10.65 11.32
N SER A 297 -10.78 -11.89 11.26
CA SER A 297 -10.72 -12.80 12.40
C SER A 297 -9.33 -13.42 12.52
N LEU A 298 -8.76 -13.40 13.73
CA LEU A 298 -7.47 -14.02 14.06
C LEU A 298 -7.68 -15.06 15.15
N TYR A 299 -7.10 -16.24 14.97
CA TYR A 299 -7.15 -17.34 15.91
C TYR A 299 -5.74 -17.82 16.26
N ASN A 300 -5.55 -18.35 17.46
CA ASN A 300 -4.36 -19.13 17.81
C ASN A 300 -4.47 -20.59 17.31
N LYS A 301 -3.45 -21.41 17.57
CA LYS A 301 -3.41 -22.82 17.18
C LYS A 301 -4.49 -23.69 17.84
N GLU A 302 -4.94 -23.32 19.04
CA GLU A 302 -6.06 -23.96 19.75
C GLU A 302 -7.44 -23.50 19.24
N ARG A 303 -7.49 -22.67 18.18
CA ARG A 303 -8.71 -22.06 17.62
C ARG A 303 -9.44 -21.11 18.55
N HIS A 304 -8.78 -20.60 19.59
CA HIS A 304 -9.29 -19.48 20.37
C HIS A 304 -9.17 -18.19 19.56
N MET A 305 -10.25 -17.42 19.54
CA MET A 305 -10.35 -16.15 18.84
C MET A 305 -9.55 -15.07 19.58
N LEU A 306 -8.53 -14.52 18.93
CA LEU A 306 -7.69 -13.43 19.43
C LEU A 306 -8.25 -12.06 19.01
N PHE A 307 -8.65 -11.97 17.73
CA PHE A 307 -9.20 -10.76 17.13
C PHE A 307 -10.44 -11.13 16.31
N ASN A 308 -11.48 -10.31 16.39
CA ASN A 308 -12.62 -10.38 15.48
C ASN A 308 -13.32 -9.03 15.43
N ASP A 309 -13.19 -8.34 14.30
CA ASP A 309 -13.78 -7.03 14.15
C ASP A 309 -14.03 -6.68 12.68
N LYS A 310 -14.90 -5.69 12.48
CA LYS A 310 -15.22 -5.12 11.18
C LYS A 310 -14.44 -3.83 10.99
N CYS A 311 -13.87 -3.64 9.81
CA CYS A 311 -13.23 -2.39 9.40
C CYS A 311 -14.04 -1.77 8.26
N SER A 312 -14.37 -0.49 8.41
CA SER A 312 -14.94 0.32 7.33
C SER A 312 -13.84 1.14 6.64
N TYR A 313 -14.16 1.73 5.48
CA TYR A 313 -13.24 2.59 4.71
C TYR A 313 -11.93 1.89 4.34
N ALA A 314 -12.01 0.60 4.01
CA ALA A 314 -10.86 -0.21 3.66
C ALA A 314 -10.40 0.07 2.22
N GLY A 315 -9.08 0.07 2.03
CA GLY A 315 -8.47 0.06 0.72
C GLY A 315 -8.55 -1.35 0.16
N VAL A 316 -9.08 -1.50 -1.06
CA VAL A 316 -9.09 -2.75 -1.80
C VAL A 316 -8.65 -2.46 -3.22
N GLU A 317 -7.55 -3.07 -3.65
CA GLU A 317 -6.97 -2.87 -4.97
C GLU A 317 -6.76 -4.20 -5.69
N PHE A 318 -7.08 -4.20 -6.97
CA PHE A 318 -6.88 -5.34 -7.87
C PHE A 318 -6.14 -4.92 -9.13
N SER A 319 -5.12 -5.69 -9.49
CA SER A 319 -4.65 -5.75 -10.87
C SER A 319 -5.74 -6.29 -11.80
N LYS A 320 -5.67 -5.98 -13.10
CA LYS A 320 -6.58 -6.55 -14.11
C LYS A 320 -6.62 -8.09 -14.10
N ASN A 321 -5.49 -8.74 -13.83
CA ASN A 321 -5.34 -10.19 -13.91
C ASN A 321 -5.24 -10.86 -12.53
N TYR A 322 -5.85 -10.27 -11.49
CA TYR A 322 -5.74 -10.75 -10.11
C TYR A 322 -6.22 -12.20 -9.92
N THR A 323 -7.18 -12.66 -10.74
CA THR A 323 -7.74 -14.02 -10.69
C THR A 323 -6.71 -15.13 -10.95
N ASN A 324 -5.59 -14.82 -11.61
CA ASN A 324 -4.49 -15.76 -11.79
C ASN A 324 -3.83 -16.20 -10.47
N LEU A 325 -3.93 -15.38 -9.42
CA LEU A 325 -3.45 -15.73 -8.08
C LEU A 325 -4.30 -16.85 -7.45
N ILE A 326 -5.56 -16.96 -7.85
CA ILE A 326 -6.53 -17.94 -7.33
C ILE A 326 -6.31 -19.29 -8.03
N ASN A 327 -6.22 -19.27 -9.35
CA ASN A 327 -6.14 -20.47 -10.18
C ASN A 327 -4.85 -21.27 -9.96
N LYS A 328 -3.75 -20.61 -9.56
CA LYS A 328 -2.50 -21.30 -9.19
C LYS A 328 -2.62 -22.09 -7.89
N ASN A 329 -3.37 -21.60 -6.90
CA ASN A 329 -3.53 -22.30 -5.62
C ASN A 329 -4.32 -23.62 -5.77
N ARG A 330 -5.32 -23.66 -6.66
CA ARG A 330 -6.07 -24.90 -6.95
C ARG A 330 -5.21 -26.02 -7.56
N LYS A 331 -4.19 -25.68 -8.35
CA LYS A 331 -3.30 -26.69 -8.96
C LYS A 331 -2.36 -27.35 -7.94
N VAL A 332 -2.00 -26.66 -6.86
CA VAL A 332 -1.16 -27.21 -5.78
C VAL A 332 -1.97 -28.12 -4.86
N GLU A 333 -3.25 -27.80 -4.61
CA GLU A 333 -4.16 -28.66 -3.83
C GLU A 333 -4.47 -29.99 -4.56
N ASN A 334 -4.61 -29.98 -5.88
CA ASN A 334 -4.88 -31.19 -6.67
C ASN A 334 -3.66 -32.08 -6.93
N SER A 335 -2.44 -31.65 -6.60
CA SER A 335 -1.21 -32.46 -6.75
C SER A 335 -0.77 -33.16 -5.46
N ILE A 336 -1.56 -33.02 -4.39
CA ILE A 336 -1.28 -33.60 -3.06
C ILE A 336 -2.37 -34.61 -2.64
N ASN A 337 -3.43 -34.76 -3.45
CA ASN A 337 -4.35 -35.89 -3.42
C ASN A 337 -3.99 -36.85 -4.55
#